data_AF-A0A9J5Z1B9-F1
#
_entry.id   AF-A0A9J5Z1B9-F1
#
_cell.length_a   1.000
_cell.length_b   1.000
_cell.length_c   1.000
_cell.angle_alpha   90.00
_cell.angle_beta   90.00
_cell.angle_gamma   90.00
#
_symmetry.space_group_name_H-M   'P 1'
#
loop_
_entity.id
_entity.type
_entity.pdbx_description
1 polymer ?
#
loop_
_entity_poly.entity_id
_entity_poly.type
_entity_poly.pdbx_seq_one_letter_code
_entity_poly.pdbx_strand_id
1 'polypeptide(L)'
;MIEGDSLYTKNVTWDDNQFTVFGASATFSVNLLENSCSCREYDLIKILCVHTKDVLRSKHGNEYGMRIYEHSPPFYKVEVFILAYLESINVVPLESKWCIPHKLLNMLPLLDSKL
;
A
#
# COMPACT_ATOMS: atom_id res chain seq x y z
N MET A 1 -12.39 -13.00 9.31
CA MET A 1 -11.77 -13.94 8.36
C MET A 1 -12.68 -14.00 7.15
N ILE A 2 -12.28 -13.43 6.02
CA ILE A 2 -13.00 -13.60 4.75
C ILE A 2 -12.38 -14.83 4.10
N GLU A 3 -13.20 -15.88 4.00
CA GLU A 3 -12.97 -17.09 3.24
C GLU A 3 -12.63 -16.72 1.80
N GLY A 4 -11.63 -17.39 1.22
CA GLY A 4 -10.95 -16.93 0.00
C GLY A 4 -11.90 -16.73 -1.18
N ASP A 5 -12.23 -15.47 -1.45
CA ASP A 5 -12.74 -15.07 -2.76
C ASP A 5 -11.63 -15.36 -3.79
N SER A 6 -11.80 -16.46 -4.52
CA SER A 6 -10.88 -16.81 -5.61
C SER A 6 -11.01 -15.77 -6.71
N LEU A 7 -9.99 -14.94 -6.89
CA LEU A 7 -9.93 -13.99 -7.99
C LEU A 7 -9.51 -14.71 -9.28
N TYR A 8 -10.23 -14.46 -10.37
CA TYR A 8 -9.86 -14.92 -11.70
C TYR A 8 -9.30 -13.74 -12.50
N THR A 9 -8.11 -13.92 -13.08
CA THR A 9 -7.43 -12.86 -13.83
C THR A 9 -7.42 -13.18 -15.32
N LYS A 10 -7.80 -12.20 -16.14
CA LYS A 10 -7.69 -12.26 -17.59
C LYS A 10 -6.90 -11.08 -18.12
N ASN A 11 -5.94 -11.36 -18.98
CA ASN A 11 -5.23 -10.35 -19.75
C ASN A 11 -6.13 -9.80 -20.87
N VAL A 12 -6.16 -8.46 -21.02
CA VAL A 12 -7.02 -7.76 -21.99
C VAL A 12 -6.25 -7.32 -23.24
N THR A 13 -4.94 -7.11 -23.13
CA THR A 13 -4.10 -6.46 -24.15
C THR A 13 -2.85 -7.26 -24.46
N TRP A 14 -2.42 -7.22 -25.73
CA TRP A 14 -1.20 -7.92 -26.16
C TRP A 14 0.08 -7.43 -25.46
N ASP A 15 0.08 -6.22 -24.89
CA ASP A 15 1.22 -5.63 -24.21
C ASP A 15 1.43 -6.12 -22.76
N ASP A 16 0.59 -7.05 -22.28
CA ASP A 16 0.63 -7.64 -20.95
C ASP A 16 0.60 -6.65 -19.77
N ASN A 17 0.03 -5.46 -19.96
CA ASN A 17 -0.04 -4.44 -18.93
C ASN A 17 -1.46 -4.23 -18.39
N GLN A 18 -2.50 -4.56 -19.15
CA GLN A 18 -3.90 -4.37 -18.74
C GLN A 18 -4.60 -5.69 -18.47
N PHE A 19 -5.20 -5.76 -17.29
CA PHE A 19 -5.85 -6.96 -16.79
C PHE A 19 -7.25 -6.65 -16.28
N THR A 20 -8.13 -7.62 -16.45
CA THR A 20 -9.44 -7.67 -15.81
C THR A 20 -9.39 -8.75 -14.74
N VAL A 21 -9.67 -8.37 -13.51
CA VAL A 21 -9.75 -9.26 -12.35
C VAL A 21 -11.21 -9.40 -11.94
N PHE A 22 -11.70 -10.63 -11.94
CA PHE A 22 -13.07 -10.97 -11.59
C PHE A 22 -13.09 -11.49 -10.16
N GLY A 23 -13.82 -10.79 -9.29
CA GLY A 23 -14.21 -11.27 -7.96
C GLY A 23 -15.66 -11.76 -7.95
N ALA A 24 -16.11 -12.22 -6.78
CA ALA A 24 -17.44 -12.82 -6.63
C ALA A 24 -18.59 -11.86 -7.00
N SER A 25 -18.46 -10.58 -6.67
CA SER A 25 -19.53 -9.57 -6.86
C SER A 25 -19.14 -8.41 -7.77
N ALA A 26 -17.87 -8.34 -8.21
CA ALA A 26 -17.34 -7.17 -8.90
C ALA A 26 -16.19 -7.53 -9.83
N THR A 27 -16.01 -6.68 -10.84
CA THR A 27 -14.92 -6.77 -11.81
C THR A 27 -14.05 -5.52 -11.68
N PHE A 28 -12.74 -5.72 -11.66
CA PHE A 28 -11.75 -4.66 -11.49
C PHE A 28 -10.78 -4.63 -12.65
N SER A 29 -10.53 -3.45 -13.20
CA SER A 29 -9.39 -3.22 -14.08
C SER A 29 -8.11 -2.96 -13.28
N VAL A 30 -7.00 -3.51 -13.76
CA VAL A 30 -5.64 -3.30 -13.26
C VAL A 30 -4.75 -2.91 -14.43
N ASN A 31 -3.97 -1.84 -14.26
CA ASN A 31 -2.94 -1.43 -15.20
C ASN A 31 -1.58 -1.42 -14.48
N LEU A 32 -0.69 -2.34 -14.88
CA LEU A 32 0.64 -2.48 -14.27
C LEU A 32 1.62 -1.37 -14.68
N LEU A 33 1.45 -0.78 -15.87
CA LEU A 33 2.29 0.33 -16.34
C LEU A 33 2.00 1.60 -15.53
N GLU A 34 0.71 1.87 -15.30
CA GLU A 34 0.24 3.03 -14.52
C GLU A 34 0.23 2.77 -13.01
N ASN A 35 0.56 1.55 -12.57
CA ASN A 35 0.46 1.09 -11.18
C ASN A 35 -0.91 1.42 -10.55
N SER A 36 -2.01 1.16 -11.29
CA SER A 36 -3.36 1.55 -10.89
C SER A 36 -4.34 0.39 -10.87
N CYS A 37 -5.35 0.49 -10.00
CA CYS A 37 -6.48 -0.44 -9.94
C CYS A 37 -7.78 0.33 -9.67
N SER A 38 -8.84 -0.04 -10.39
CA SER A 38 -10.18 0.54 -10.23
C SER A 38 -10.82 0.34 -8.84
N CYS A 39 -10.29 -0.56 -8.00
CA CYS A 39 -10.76 -0.72 -6.62
C CYS A 39 -10.47 0.50 -5.72
N ARG A 40 -9.55 1.39 -6.13
CA ARG A 40 -9.11 2.60 -5.38
C ARG A 40 -8.52 2.32 -3.99
N GLU A 41 -8.39 1.07 -3.58
CA GLU A 41 -7.75 0.69 -2.31
C GLU A 41 -6.26 1.09 -2.27
N TYR A 42 -5.64 1.20 -3.45
CA TYR A 42 -4.28 1.71 -3.64
C TYR A 42 -4.11 3.14 -3.12
N ASP A 43 -5.16 3.97 -3.17
CA ASP A 43 -5.09 5.38 -2.79
C ASP A 43 -4.96 5.59 -1.28
N LEU A 44 -5.35 4.61 -0.46
CA LEU A 44 -5.42 4.77 1.00
C LEU A 44 -4.16 4.31 1.73
N ILE A 45 -3.61 3.16 1.34
CA ILE A 45 -2.49 2.53 2.07
C ILE A 45 -1.21 2.59 1.25
N LYS A 46 -1.33 2.93 -0.04
CA LYS A 46 -0.24 2.92 -1.00
C LYS A 46 0.55 1.59 -0.99
N ILE A 47 -0.17 0.50 -0.71
CA ILE A 47 0.28 -0.88 -0.82
C ILE A 47 -0.52 -1.50 -1.97
N LEU A 48 0.11 -2.38 -2.76
CA LEU A 48 -0.56 -3.10 -3.84
C LEU A 48 -1.85 -3.78 -3.32
N CYS A 49 -2.96 -3.46 -3.97
CA CYS A 49 -4.25 -4.08 -3.67
C CYS A 49 -4.22 -5.59 -4.01
N VAL A 50 -5.19 -6.33 -3.50
CA VAL A 50 -5.28 -7.78 -3.74
C VAL A 50 -5.37 -8.12 -5.24
N HIS A 51 -6.07 -7.30 -6.03
CA HIS A 51 -6.19 -7.49 -7.48
C HIS A 51 -4.84 -7.36 -8.19
N THR A 52 -4.02 -6.37 -7.83
CA THR A 52 -2.69 -6.21 -8.43
C THR A 52 -1.76 -7.36 -8.04
N LYS A 53 -1.86 -7.85 -6.80
CA LYS A 53 -1.08 -9.02 -6.35
C LYS A 53 -1.44 -10.28 -7.14
N ASP A 54 -2.72 -10.50 -7.42
CA ASP A 54 -3.15 -11.66 -8.22
C ASP A 54 -2.79 -11.53 -9.69
N VAL A 55 -2.79 -10.32 -10.24
CA VAL A 55 -2.25 -10.06 -11.59
C VAL A 55 -0.75 -10.41 -11.65
N LEU A 56 0.04 -9.93 -10.68
CA LEU A 56 1.47 -10.23 -10.63
C LEU A 56 1.73 -11.73 -10.46
N ARG A 57 0.95 -12.41 -9.62
CA ARG A 57 1.01 -13.86 -9.45
C ARG A 57 0.65 -14.60 -10.73
N SER A 58 -0.39 -14.16 -11.44
CA SER A 58 -0.77 -14.75 -12.73
C SER A 58 0.29 -14.56 -13.80
N LYS A 59 1.00 -13.42 -13.82
CA LYS A 59 2.02 -13.09 -14.82
C LYS A 59 3.38 -13.74 -14.54
N HIS A 60 3.76 -13.84 -13.27
CA HIS A 60 5.13 -14.22 -12.88
C HIS A 60 5.21 -15.52 -12.05
N GLY A 61 4.07 -16.16 -11.75
CA GLY A 61 4.03 -17.40 -10.97
C GLY A 61 4.72 -17.22 -9.62
N ASN A 62 5.65 -18.11 -9.29
CA ASN A 62 6.40 -18.09 -8.03
C ASN A 62 7.36 -16.90 -7.91
N GLU A 63 7.74 -16.27 -9.02
CA GLU A 63 8.67 -15.14 -9.03
C GLU A 63 7.99 -13.80 -8.73
N TYR A 64 6.65 -13.77 -8.61
CA TYR A 64 5.90 -12.54 -8.40
C TYR A 64 6.34 -11.76 -7.18
N GLY A 65 6.84 -12.43 -6.13
CA GLY A 65 7.33 -11.80 -4.90
C GLY A 65 8.43 -10.77 -5.16
N MET A 66 9.29 -11.01 -6.15
CA MET A 66 10.34 -10.06 -6.54
C MET A 66 9.75 -8.84 -7.28
N ARG A 67 8.65 -9.02 -8.02
CA ARG A 67 7.99 -7.97 -8.81
C ARG A 67 7.09 -7.05 -7.98
N ILE A 68 6.66 -7.48 -6.79
CA ILE A 68 5.89 -6.65 -5.85
C ILE A 68 6.60 -5.31 -5.58
N TYR A 69 7.94 -5.34 -5.41
CA TYR A 69 8.72 -4.13 -5.11
C TYR A 69 8.81 -3.17 -6.29
N GLU A 70 8.76 -3.66 -7.53
CA GLU A 70 8.80 -2.82 -8.74
C GLU A 70 7.55 -1.97 -8.88
N HIS A 71 6.40 -2.53 -8.47
CA HIS A 71 5.10 -1.85 -8.48
C HIS A 71 4.77 -1.16 -7.15
N SER A 72 5.67 -1.23 -6.17
CA SER A 72 5.49 -0.53 -4.89
C SER A 72 5.85 0.95 -5.04
N PRO A 73 5.19 1.84 -4.30
CA PRO A 73 5.52 3.26 -4.36
C PRO A 73 6.95 3.59 -3.91
N PRO A 74 7.49 4.75 -4.31
CA PRO A 74 8.89 5.10 -4.10
C PRO A 74 9.36 5.09 -2.63
N PHE A 75 8.50 5.36 -1.66
CA PHE A 75 8.88 5.41 -0.24
C PHE A 75 9.22 4.05 0.37
N TYR A 76 8.90 2.95 -0.31
CA TYR A 76 9.40 1.62 0.08
C TYR A 76 10.73 1.26 -0.58
N LYS A 77 11.33 2.15 -1.38
CA LYS A 77 12.64 1.92 -1.99
C LYS A 77 13.75 2.27 -1.02
N VAL A 78 14.82 1.47 -1.08
CA VAL A 78 16.01 1.60 -0.20
C VAL A 78 16.61 3.00 -0.31
N GLU A 79 16.65 3.57 -1.51
CA GLU A 79 17.22 4.89 -1.76
C GLU A 79 16.42 5.99 -1.06
N VAL A 80 15.08 5.90 -1.08
CA VAL A 80 14.21 6.87 -0.40
C VAL A 80 14.32 6.74 1.12
N PHE A 81 14.44 5.51 1.62
CA PHE A 81 14.70 5.27 3.04
C PHE A 81 16.05 5.88 3.47
N ILE A 82 17.12 5.67 2.71
CA ILE A 82 18.43 6.28 2.99
C ILE A 82 18.30 7.81 3.03
N LEU A 83 17.66 8.43 2.05
CA LEU A 83 17.45 9.88 2.01
C LEU A 83 16.69 10.40 3.24
N ALA A 84 15.63 9.70 3.67
CA ALA A 84 14.85 10.08 4.84
C ALA A 84 15.66 10.06 6.15
N TYR A 85 16.66 9.18 6.26
CA TYR A 85 17.54 9.07 7.43
C TYR A 85 18.85 9.84 7.31
N LEU A 86 19.20 10.32 6.11
CA LEU A 86 20.28 11.28 5.91
C LEU A 86 19.90 12.67 6.41
N GLU A 87 18.61 13.01 6.35
CA GLU A 87 18.10 14.18 7.07
C GLU A 87 18.30 14.00 8.57
N SER A 88 18.78 15.05 9.24
CA SER A 88 18.95 15.01 10.69
C SER A 88 17.60 14.74 11.34
N ILE A 89 17.47 13.59 11.99
CA ILE A 89 16.32 13.30 12.84
C ILE A 89 16.34 14.35 13.96
N ASN A 90 15.40 15.28 13.91
CA ASN A 90 15.21 16.23 15.00
C ASN A 90 14.95 15.41 16.27
N VAL A 91 15.79 15.61 17.28
CA VAL A 91 15.61 14.95 18.57
C VAL A 91 14.22 15.31 19.07
N VAL A 92 13.35 14.32 19.17
CA VAL A 92 12.03 14.51 19.76
C VAL A 92 12.28 14.99 21.19
N PRO A 93 11.83 16.20 21.57
CA PRO A 93 12.07 16.71 22.90
C PRO A 93 11.38 15.80 23.93
N LEU A 94 11.75 15.90 25.20
CA LEU A 94 11.01 15.21 26.27
C LEU A 94 9.53 15.59 26.22
N GLU A 95 8.64 14.67 26.57
CA GLU A 95 7.19 14.89 26.54
C GLU A 95 6.77 16.14 27.34
N SER A 96 7.46 16.42 28.45
CA SER A 96 7.26 17.63 29.25
C SER A 96 7.53 18.95 28.53
N LYS A 97 8.21 18.92 27.37
CA LYS A 97 8.50 20.07 26.51
C LYS A 97 7.59 20.12 25.27
N TRP A 98 6.63 19.20 25.13
CA TRP A 98 5.74 19.18 23.98
C TRP A 98 4.66 20.26 24.11
N CYS A 99 4.60 21.17 23.14
CA CYS A 99 3.51 22.13 23.03
C CYS A 99 2.35 21.48 22.25
N ILE A 100 1.48 20.73 22.95
CA ILE A 100 0.33 20.07 22.32
C ILE A 100 -0.82 21.09 22.17
N PRO A 101 -1.29 21.38 20.93
CA PRO A 101 -2.44 22.23 20.71
C PRO A 101 -3.69 21.73 21.45
N HIS A 102 -4.45 22.64 22.05
CA HIS A 102 -5.62 22.30 22.88
C HIS A 102 -6.68 21.45 22.13
N LYS A 103 -6.79 21.63 20.81
CA LYS A 103 -7.69 20.84 19.95
C LYS A 103 -7.33 19.35 19.91
N LEU A 104 -6.06 18.99 20.07
CA LEU A 104 -5.58 17.60 20.06
C LEU A 104 -5.71 16.92 21.43
N LEU A 105 -5.64 17.69 22.53
CA LEU A 105 -5.86 17.16 23.89
C LEU A 105 -7.25 16.53 24.03
N ASN A 106 -8.25 17.10 23.36
CA ASN A 106 -9.63 16.59 23.40
C ASN A 106 -9.88 15.40 22.46
N MET A 107 -8.90 15.03 21.63
CA MET A 107 -8.99 13.95 20.65
C MET A 107 -8.11 12.74 20.98
N LEU A 108 -7.39 12.75 22.10
CA LEU A 108 -6.58 11.62 22.57
C LEU A 108 -7.33 10.90 23.72
N PRO A 109 -8.10 9.83 23.45
CA PRO A 109 -8.77 9.07 24.51
C PRO A 109 -7.82 8.11 25.26
N LEU A 110 -6.50 8.14 24.97
CA LEU A 110 -5.56 7.09 25.39
C LEU A 110 -4.39 7.57 26.27
N LEU A 111 -4.35 8.84 26.68
CA LEU A 111 -3.29 9.33 27.58
C LEU A 111 -3.64 9.25 29.08
N ASP A 112 -4.72 8.55 29.42
CA ASP A 112 -5.19 8.37 30.82
C ASP A 112 -4.78 7.02 31.44
N SER A 113 -3.76 6.33 30.90
CA SER A 113 -3.10 5.24 31.63
C SER A 113 -1.74 5.70 32.14
N LYS A 114 -1.76 6.40 33.28
CA LYS A 114 -0.59 6.63 34.13
C LYS A 114 0.10 5.29 34.46
N LEU A 115 1.41 5.24 34.27
CA LEU A 115 2.35 4.42 35.04
C LEU A 115 3.41 5.36 35.63
#